data_AF-A0A6L6BX35-F1
#
_entry.id   AF-A0A6L6BX35-F1
#
_cell.length_a   1.000
_cell.length_b   1.000
_cell.length_c   1.000
_cell.angle_alpha   90.00
_cell.angle_beta   90.00
_cell.angle_gamma   90.00
#
_symmetry.space_group_name_H-M   'P 1'
#
loop_
_entity.id
_entity.type
_entity.pdbx_description
1 polymer ?
#
loop_
_entity_poly.entity_id
_entity_poly.type
_entity_poly.pdbx_seq_one_letter_code
_entity_poly.pdbx_strand_id
1 'polypeptide(L)'
;MAEFDNSTPFFGEISEPIRPAGVASQSSNSLGYRVYDPDRLVAGKRMEDHLRIAVCYWHSFCWPGSDVFGVGTFDRPWLDAPADASEAACAKQDAAFEFFTKLGTPFFCFHDLDMAPAGDTLRESRSNLDFMVDRAGLKMEESGVRLLWGTANLFSHPRYAAGAATNPDPEVFAYAAAQVRDALEATHRLDGQNYVLWGGREGYETLLNTRLRQEAEQLARFLTLVAEHKRSIGFTGALLIEPKPQEPTKHQYDYDCSAVHGFLERYDLMGEYQV
;
A
#
# COMPACT_ATOMS: atom_id res chain seq x y z
N MET A 1 23.97 8.91 -6.15
CA MET A 1 23.14 7.70 -6.20
C MET A 1 23.87 6.66 -5.36
N ALA A 2 23.37 6.35 -4.17
CA ALA A 2 23.95 5.28 -3.37
C ALA A 2 23.64 3.95 -4.06
N GLU A 3 24.69 3.23 -4.46
CA GLU A 3 24.60 1.87 -4.95
C GLU A 3 23.81 1.01 -3.94
N PHE A 4 23.10 0.02 -4.46
CA PHE A 4 22.47 -1.01 -3.65
C PHE A 4 23.55 -1.77 -2.90
N ASP A 5 23.76 -1.46 -1.63
CA ASP A 5 24.76 -2.15 -0.83
C ASP A 5 24.20 -3.51 -0.37
N ASN A 6 24.34 -4.52 -1.24
CA ASN A 6 24.06 -5.92 -0.92
C ASN A 6 25.21 -6.58 -0.12
N SER A 7 26.15 -5.83 0.46
CA SER A 7 27.31 -6.44 1.13
C SER A 7 26.94 -7.26 2.36
N THR A 8 25.79 -6.98 2.99
CA THR A 8 25.25 -7.77 4.11
C THR A 8 23.75 -8.04 3.93
N PRO A 9 23.33 -9.30 3.71
CA PRO A 9 21.92 -9.65 3.56
C PRO A 9 21.15 -9.53 4.88
N PHE A 10 19.95 -8.99 4.83
CA PHE A 10 19.02 -8.89 5.96
C PHE A 10 18.50 -10.26 6.43
N PHE A 11 18.34 -11.20 5.50
CA PHE A 11 17.87 -12.56 5.76
C PHE A 11 18.99 -13.57 5.47
N GLY A 12 20.19 -13.36 6.03
CA GLY A 12 21.40 -14.15 5.72
C GLY A 12 21.29 -15.66 5.96
N GLU A 13 20.41 -16.11 6.86
CA GLU A 13 20.14 -17.54 7.08
C GLU A 13 19.39 -18.21 5.91
N ILE A 14 18.72 -17.41 5.07
CA ILE A 14 18.03 -17.85 3.86
C ILE A 14 18.91 -17.50 2.66
N SER A 15 19.79 -18.42 2.26
CA SER A 15 20.78 -18.18 1.19
C SER A 15 20.21 -18.29 -0.23
N GLU A 16 19.05 -18.91 -0.39
CA GLU A 16 18.41 -19.17 -1.69
C GLU A 16 16.92 -18.82 -1.63
N PRO A 17 16.29 -18.51 -2.78
CA PRO A 17 14.83 -18.37 -2.84
C PRO A 17 14.09 -19.61 -2.33
N ILE A 18 12.93 -19.37 -1.69
CA ILE A 18 12.03 -20.40 -1.19
C ILE A 18 11.57 -21.24 -2.37
N ARG A 19 11.85 -22.54 -2.29
CA ARG A 19 11.62 -23.42 -3.44
C ARG A 19 10.13 -23.67 -3.68
N PRO A 20 9.72 -23.78 -4.97
CA PRO A 20 8.42 -24.28 -5.36
C PRO A 20 8.11 -25.66 -4.78
N ALA A 21 6.81 -25.97 -4.67
CA ALA A 21 6.33 -27.27 -4.23
C ALA A 21 6.79 -28.38 -5.18
N GLY A 22 7.24 -29.50 -4.60
CA GLY A 22 7.75 -30.65 -5.36
C GLY A 22 9.22 -30.56 -5.78
N VAL A 23 9.89 -29.42 -5.57
CA VAL A 23 11.34 -29.29 -5.82
C VAL A 23 12.11 -29.82 -4.61
N ALA A 24 12.91 -30.88 -4.84
CA ALA A 24 13.70 -31.51 -3.79
C ALA A 24 14.75 -30.56 -3.21
N SER A 25 14.98 -30.65 -1.90
CA SER A 25 16.07 -29.95 -1.26
C SER A 25 17.39 -30.70 -1.40
N GLN A 26 18.49 -29.97 -1.57
CA GLN A 26 19.84 -30.49 -1.36
C GLN A 26 20.36 -30.32 0.08
N SER A 27 19.62 -29.60 0.94
CA SER A 27 19.97 -29.35 2.35
C SER A 27 18.83 -29.69 3.32
N SER A 28 19.17 -30.15 4.53
CA SER A 28 18.17 -30.54 5.55
C SER A 28 17.43 -29.34 6.18
N ASN A 29 17.97 -28.12 6.08
CA ASN A 29 17.46 -26.91 6.75
C ASN A 29 16.76 -25.92 5.81
N SER A 30 16.45 -26.34 4.58
CA SER A 30 15.84 -25.45 3.60
C SER A 30 14.34 -25.27 3.78
N LEU A 31 13.87 -24.05 3.56
CA LEU A 31 12.44 -23.75 3.42
C LEU A 31 11.95 -24.04 1.99
N GLY A 32 10.70 -24.45 1.86
CA GLY A 32 10.05 -24.69 0.57
C GLY A 32 8.54 -24.72 0.71
N TYR A 33 7.84 -24.31 -0.36
CA TYR A 33 6.39 -24.36 -0.41
C TYR A 33 5.91 -25.81 -0.43
N ARG A 34 4.82 -26.09 0.29
CA ARG A 34 4.18 -27.42 0.27
C ARG A 34 3.21 -27.60 -0.90
N VAL A 35 2.63 -26.49 -1.39
CA VAL A 35 1.55 -26.50 -2.39
C VAL A 35 1.84 -25.56 -3.55
N TYR A 36 2.39 -24.39 -3.28
CA TYR A 36 2.63 -23.37 -4.29
C TYR A 36 3.78 -23.76 -5.22
N ASP A 37 3.44 -23.95 -6.48
CA ASP A 37 4.37 -24.05 -7.61
C ASP A 37 3.90 -23.04 -8.66
N PRO A 38 4.66 -21.96 -8.93
CA PRO A 38 4.21 -20.88 -9.79
C PRO A 38 3.85 -21.35 -11.21
N ASP A 39 4.54 -22.38 -11.71
CA ASP A 39 4.38 -22.88 -13.08
C ASP A 39 3.32 -23.99 -13.21
N ARG A 40 2.84 -24.54 -12.08
CA ARG A 40 1.79 -25.55 -12.09
C ARG A 40 0.53 -24.99 -12.75
N LEU A 41 0.05 -25.69 -13.77
CA LEU A 41 -1.22 -25.36 -14.42
C LEU A 41 -2.41 -25.81 -13.55
N VAL A 42 -3.30 -24.87 -13.27
CA VAL A 42 -4.61 -25.10 -12.64
C VAL A 42 -5.67 -24.60 -13.60
N ALA A 43 -6.54 -25.51 -14.08
CA ALA A 43 -7.54 -25.19 -15.10
C ALA A 43 -6.97 -24.43 -16.32
N GLY A 44 -5.76 -24.81 -16.77
CA GLY A 44 -5.11 -24.25 -17.96
C GLY A 44 -4.37 -22.92 -17.78
N LYS A 45 -4.29 -22.38 -16.56
CA LYS A 45 -3.55 -21.13 -16.24
C LYS A 45 -2.55 -21.39 -15.11
N ARG A 46 -1.37 -20.75 -15.16
CA ARG A 46 -0.31 -20.91 -14.14
C ARG A 46 -0.85 -20.50 -12.77
N MET A 47 -0.39 -21.18 -11.72
CA MET A 47 -0.82 -20.88 -10.35
C MET A 47 -0.46 -19.45 -9.95
N GLU A 48 0.71 -18.95 -10.38
CA GLU A 48 1.12 -17.56 -10.17
C GLU A 48 0.13 -16.56 -10.80
N ASP A 49 -0.35 -16.85 -12.02
CA ASP A 49 -1.27 -15.94 -12.71
C ASP A 49 -2.69 -15.96 -12.10
N HIS A 50 -3.06 -17.05 -11.42
CA HIS A 50 -4.29 -17.12 -10.64
C HIS A 50 -4.18 -16.36 -9.33
N LEU A 51 -3.11 -16.62 -8.57
CA LEU A 51 -2.98 -16.14 -7.20
C LEU A 51 -2.45 -14.71 -7.13
N ARG A 52 -1.52 -14.35 -8.03
CA ARG A 52 -0.93 -13.01 -8.17
C ARG A 52 -0.53 -12.42 -6.81
N ILE A 53 0.19 -13.22 -6.03
CA ILE A 53 0.50 -12.96 -4.63
C ILE A 53 1.29 -11.65 -4.50
N ALA A 54 0.81 -10.77 -3.62
CA ALA A 54 1.48 -9.53 -3.28
C ALA A 54 1.88 -9.51 -1.80
N VAL A 55 3.08 -9.05 -1.51
CA VAL A 55 3.49 -8.78 -0.13
C VAL A 55 3.01 -7.40 0.30
N CYS A 56 2.34 -7.36 1.45
CA CYS A 56 1.91 -6.14 2.11
C CYS A 56 3.10 -5.46 2.81
N TYR A 57 3.46 -4.25 2.35
CA TYR A 57 4.64 -3.55 2.84
C TYR A 57 4.50 -3.11 4.31
N TRP A 58 3.35 -2.53 4.70
CA TRP A 58 3.16 -2.00 6.06
C TRP A 58 3.24 -3.08 7.14
N HIS A 59 2.57 -4.22 6.96
CA HIS A 59 2.63 -5.29 7.96
C HIS A 59 3.97 -6.00 8.00
N SER A 60 4.67 -6.11 6.87
CA SER A 60 5.92 -6.87 6.78
C SER A 60 7.13 -6.05 7.25
N PHE A 61 7.15 -4.74 6.99
CA PHE A 61 8.35 -3.92 7.18
C PHE A 61 8.15 -2.65 8.00
N CYS A 62 6.92 -2.21 8.27
CA CYS A 62 6.66 -0.99 9.06
C CYS A 62 6.13 -1.28 10.46
N TRP A 63 5.26 -2.29 10.63
CA TRP A 63 4.64 -2.57 11.91
C TRP A 63 5.63 -3.24 12.88
N PRO A 64 5.94 -2.63 14.04
CA PRO A 64 6.93 -3.17 14.97
C PRO A 64 6.37 -4.26 15.90
N GLY A 65 5.15 -4.75 15.65
CA GLY A 65 4.48 -5.72 16.51
C GLY A 65 3.89 -5.12 17.79
N SER A 66 3.60 -3.81 17.79
CA SER A 66 2.91 -3.13 18.89
C SER A 66 1.39 -3.34 18.80
N ASP A 67 0.72 -3.28 19.94
CA ASP A 67 -0.74 -3.23 20.03
C ASP A 67 -1.20 -2.04 20.91
N VAL A 68 -2.51 -1.95 21.18
CA VAL A 68 -3.06 -0.83 21.98
C VAL A 68 -2.66 -0.86 23.47
N PHE A 69 -2.00 -1.93 23.92
CA PHE A 69 -1.61 -2.18 25.32
C PHE A 69 -0.09 -2.33 25.52
N GLY A 70 0.70 -2.37 24.45
CA GLY A 70 2.13 -2.66 24.54
C GLY A 70 2.98 -2.06 23.42
N VAL A 71 4.28 -1.93 23.68
CA VAL A 71 5.27 -1.45 22.71
C VAL A 71 5.62 -2.55 21.70
N GLY A 72 6.30 -2.15 20.61
CA GLY A 72 6.78 -3.08 19.59
C GLY A 72 7.69 -4.17 20.16
N THR A 73 7.59 -5.36 19.58
CA THR A 73 8.32 -6.56 20.01
C THR A 73 9.21 -7.14 18.92
N PHE A 74 9.11 -6.64 17.68
CA PHE A 74 9.91 -7.14 16.57
C PHE A 74 11.30 -6.51 16.56
N ASP A 75 12.31 -7.38 16.64
CA ASP A 75 13.72 -7.03 16.51
C ASP A 75 14.10 -7.11 15.02
N ARG A 76 13.95 -5.98 14.31
CA ARG A 76 14.26 -5.87 12.89
C ARG A 76 15.28 -4.74 12.67
N PRO A 77 16.39 -5.01 11.99
CA PRO A 77 17.45 -4.01 11.82
C PRO A 77 17.01 -2.78 11.01
N TRP A 78 15.97 -2.88 10.18
CA TRP A 78 15.40 -1.74 9.44
C TRP A 78 14.32 -0.97 10.23
N LEU A 79 13.89 -1.48 11.39
CA LEU A 79 12.99 -0.77 12.31
C LEU A 79 13.78 0.01 13.36
N ASP A 80 15.01 -0.42 13.66
CA ASP A 80 15.94 0.35 14.47
C ASP A 80 16.28 1.64 13.74
N ALA A 81 15.74 2.76 14.22
CA ALA A 81 15.88 4.05 13.56
C ALA A 81 17.36 4.42 13.42
N PRO A 82 17.89 4.53 12.19
CA PRO A 82 19.08 5.33 11.94
C PRO A 82 18.80 6.77 12.40
N ALA A 83 19.86 7.55 12.64
CA ALA A 83 19.69 8.98 12.94
C ALA A 83 18.97 9.74 11.81
N ASP A 84 18.97 9.18 10.59
CA ASP A 84 18.35 9.74 9.38
C ASP A 84 17.17 8.87 8.88
N ALA A 85 16.02 9.51 8.66
CA ALA A 85 14.80 8.84 8.22
C ALA A 85 14.85 8.33 6.77
N SER A 86 15.67 8.95 5.92
CA SER A 86 15.84 8.54 4.52
C SER A 86 16.73 7.30 4.43
N GLU A 87 17.79 7.24 5.23
CA GLU A 87 18.60 6.02 5.40
C GLU A 87 17.74 4.85 5.90
N ALA A 88 16.84 5.10 6.87
CA ALA A 88 15.90 4.11 7.39
C ALA A 88 14.99 3.55 6.29
N ALA A 89 14.45 4.45 5.46
CA ALA A 89 13.58 4.08 4.35
C ALA A 89 14.34 3.28 3.28
N CYS A 90 15.60 3.64 3.00
CA CYS A 90 16.46 2.88 2.10
C CYS A 90 16.72 1.46 2.61
N ALA A 91 17.15 1.32 3.87
CA ALA A 91 17.40 0.02 4.49
C ALA A 91 16.14 -0.86 4.50
N LYS A 92 14.98 -0.27 4.82
CA LYS A 92 13.68 -0.96 4.76
C LYS A 92 13.35 -1.45 3.35
N GLN A 93 13.60 -0.63 2.33
CA GLN A 93 13.37 -1.01 0.93
C GLN A 93 14.37 -2.05 0.44
N ASP A 94 15.60 -2.06 0.96
CA ASP A 94 16.59 -3.11 0.71
C ASP A 94 16.12 -4.44 1.29
N ALA A 95 15.71 -4.45 2.56
CA ALA A 95 15.12 -5.62 3.20
C ALA A 95 13.86 -6.11 2.46
N ALA A 96 13.01 -5.19 2.01
CA ALA A 96 11.77 -5.54 1.32
C ALA A 96 12.02 -6.29 0.01
N PHE A 97 12.90 -5.79 -0.85
CA PHE A 97 13.19 -6.44 -2.13
C PHE A 97 14.00 -7.74 -1.97
N GLU A 98 14.88 -7.83 -0.97
CA GLU A 98 15.49 -9.11 -0.60
C GLU A 98 14.43 -10.13 -0.16
N PHE A 99 13.44 -9.71 0.62
CA PHE A 99 12.35 -10.58 1.06
C PHE A 99 11.46 -11.03 -0.11
N PHE A 100 11.08 -10.11 -1.01
CA PHE A 100 10.24 -10.43 -2.17
C PHE A 100 10.91 -11.45 -3.10
N THR A 101 12.19 -11.23 -3.40
CA THR A 101 12.99 -12.13 -4.26
C THR A 101 13.18 -13.49 -3.61
N LYS A 102 13.46 -13.53 -2.29
CA LYS A 102 13.55 -14.80 -1.56
C LYS A 102 12.22 -15.54 -1.53
N LEU A 103 11.09 -14.87 -1.30
CA LEU A 103 9.78 -15.54 -1.37
C LEU A 103 9.42 -15.98 -2.80
N GLY A 104 9.92 -15.30 -3.82
CA GLY A 104 9.51 -15.55 -5.21
C GLY A 104 8.07 -15.10 -5.48
N THR A 105 7.60 -14.07 -4.78
CA THR A 105 6.27 -13.48 -5.01
C THR A 105 6.32 -12.39 -6.07
N PRO A 106 5.38 -12.37 -7.03
CA PRO A 106 5.45 -11.48 -8.19
C PRO A 106 5.14 -10.02 -7.88
N PHE A 107 4.48 -9.73 -6.76
CA PHE A 107 3.98 -8.40 -6.46
C PHE A 107 4.26 -7.91 -5.03
N PHE A 108 4.13 -6.60 -4.83
CA PHE A 108 3.98 -5.95 -3.52
C PHE A 108 2.95 -4.82 -3.57
N CYS A 109 2.55 -4.32 -2.40
CA CYS A 109 1.63 -3.18 -2.23
C CYS A 109 2.15 -2.23 -1.14
N PHE A 110 1.93 -0.92 -1.26
CA PHE A 110 2.41 0.07 -0.27
C PHE A 110 1.44 1.25 -0.07
N HIS A 111 1.44 1.86 1.12
CA HIS A 111 1.04 3.26 1.27
C HIS A 111 2.27 4.16 1.07
N ASP A 112 2.07 5.35 0.51
CA ASP A 112 3.09 6.40 0.42
C ASP A 112 3.98 6.55 1.67
N LEU A 113 3.38 6.65 2.87
CA LEU A 113 4.08 6.80 4.15
C LEU A 113 4.77 5.51 4.65
N ASP A 114 4.47 4.36 4.05
CA ASP A 114 5.24 3.14 4.29
C ASP A 114 6.55 3.15 3.51
N MET A 115 6.50 3.65 2.27
CA MET A 115 7.63 3.67 1.35
C MET A 115 8.61 4.79 1.67
N ALA A 116 8.11 5.97 2.03
CA ALA A 116 8.90 7.17 2.24
C ALA A 116 8.57 7.88 3.56
N PRO A 117 9.54 8.54 4.20
CA PRO A 117 9.28 9.32 5.40
C PRO A 117 8.48 10.57 5.06
N ALA A 118 7.53 10.94 5.94
CA ALA A 118 6.87 12.23 5.88
C ALA A 118 7.91 13.36 6.06
N GLY A 119 7.72 14.47 5.36
CA GLY A 119 8.44 15.72 5.60
C GLY A 119 7.63 16.69 6.47
N ASP A 120 8.25 17.81 6.84
CA ASP A 120 7.59 18.88 7.59
C ASP A 120 6.53 19.62 6.75
N THR A 121 6.65 19.50 5.42
CA THR A 121 5.69 20.04 4.46
C THR A 121 5.24 18.99 3.46
N LEU A 122 4.10 19.24 2.80
CA LEU A 122 3.63 18.40 1.69
C LEU A 122 4.68 18.32 0.56
N ARG A 123 5.37 19.44 0.28
CA ARG A 123 6.43 19.50 -0.75
C ARG A 123 7.60 18.58 -0.41
N GLU A 124 8.02 18.59 0.85
CA GLU A 124 9.10 17.72 1.31
C GLU A 124 8.67 16.25 1.33
N SER A 125 7.45 15.96 1.81
CA SER A 125 6.87 14.62 1.76
C SER A 125 6.84 14.07 0.33
N ARG A 126 6.44 14.89 -0.64
CA ARG A 126 6.49 14.54 -2.07
C ARG A 126 7.93 14.29 -2.54
N SER A 127 8.88 15.14 -2.17
CA SER A 127 10.29 14.96 -2.56
C SER A 127 10.87 13.66 -2.01
N ASN A 128 10.52 13.29 -0.77
CA ASN A 128 10.95 12.03 -0.16
C ASN A 128 10.32 10.84 -0.88
N LEU A 129 9.03 10.91 -1.20
CA LEU A 129 8.34 9.89 -1.99
C LEU A 129 8.95 9.73 -3.38
N ASP A 130 9.21 10.83 -4.08
CA ASP A 130 9.82 10.83 -5.42
C ASP A 130 11.16 10.09 -5.43
N PHE A 131 12.02 10.36 -4.44
CA PHE A 131 13.31 9.69 -4.28
C PHE A 131 13.15 8.17 -4.06
N MET A 132 12.25 7.77 -3.16
CA MET A 132 12.04 6.35 -2.85
C MET A 132 11.36 5.60 -3.99
N VAL A 133 10.51 6.28 -4.78
CA VAL A 133 9.89 5.76 -6.00
C VAL A 133 10.94 5.50 -7.08
N ASP A 134 11.86 6.44 -7.31
CA ASP A 134 12.95 6.22 -8.29
C ASP A 134 13.82 5.02 -7.89
N ARG A 135 14.14 4.88 -6.60
CA ARG A 135 14.86 3.71 -6.07
C ARG A 135 14.05 2.42 -6.22
N ALA A 136 12.73 2.46 -5.97
CA ALA A 136 11.84 1.31 -6.16
C ALA A 136 11.81 0.85 -7.63
N GLY A 137 11.81 1.78 -8.58
CA GLY A 137 11.84 1.47 -10.01
C GLY A 137 13.07 0.65 -10.40
N LEU A 138 14.26 1.09 -10.00
CA LEU A 138 15.52 0.35 -10.23
C LEU A 138 15.48 -1.05 -9.61
N LYS A 139 14.97 -1.16 -8.38
CA LYS A 139 14.78 -2.44 -7.68
C LYS A 139 13.82 -3.38 -8.41
N MET A 140 12.72 -2.86 -8.95
CA MET A 140 11.76 -3.63 -9.72
C MET A 140 12.37 -4.14 -11.03
N GLU A 141 13.18 -3.32 -11.71
CA GLU A 141 13.93 -3.72 -12.91
C GLU A 141 14.93 -4.85 -12.62
N GLU A 142 15.68 -4.74 -11.53
CA GLU A 142 16.69 -5.74 -11.13
C GLU A 142 16.07 -7.07 -10.67
N SER A 143 14.97 -7.00 -9.93
CA SER A 143 14.36 -8.18 -9.29
C SER A 143 13.26 -8.85 -10.10
N GLY A 144 12.64 -8.12 -11.04
CA GLY A 144 11.43 -8.54 -11.74
C GLY A 144 10.14 -8.49 -10.89
N VAL A 145 10.22 -8.05 -9.63
CA VAL A 145 9.06 -7.83 -8.78
C VAL A 145 8.27 -6.63 -9.29
N ARG A 146 6.94 -6.68 -9.24
CA ARG A 146 6.05 -5.65 -9.77
C ARG A 146 5.18 -5.02 -8.69
N LEU A 147 4.64 -3.85 -8.98
CA LEU A 147 3.67 -3.21 -8.10
C LEU A 147 2.25 -3.70 -8.42
N LEU A 148 1.56 -4.31 -7.45
CA LEU A 148 0.14 -4.64 -7.64
C LEU A 148 -0.71 -3.38 -7.47
N TRP A 149 -0.47 -2.63 -6.40
CA TRP A 149 -1.10 -1.32 -6.18
C TRP A 149 -0.36 -0.47 -5.17
N GLY A 150 -0.48 0.85 -5.33
CA GLY A 150 -0.17 1.82 -4.29
C GLY A 150 -1.44 2.46 -3.72
N THR A 151 -1.28 3.18 -2.62
CA THR A 151 -2.36 3.95 -1.97
C THR A 151 -1.76 5.07 -1.11
N ALA A 152 -2.61 5.96 -0.60
CA ALA A 152 -2.22 7.01 0.33
C ALA A 152 -2.67 6.67 1.75
N ASN A 153 -1.78 6.79 2.74
CA ASN A 153 -2.15 6.71 4.14
C ASN A 153 -2.81 8.02 4.59
N LEU A 154 -4.14 8.05 4.51
CA LEU A 154 -4.99 9.17 4.92
C LEU A 154 -5.61 8.98 6.31
N PHE A 155 -4.96 8.21 7.19
CA PHE A 155 -5.60 7.79 8.45
C PHE A 155 -4.69 7.79 9.69
N SER A 156 -3.36 7.72 9.51
CA SER A 156 -2.41 7.70 10.62
C SER A 156 -2.11 9.09 11.19
N HIS A 157 -1.91 10.09 10.32
CA HIS A 157 -1.51 11.43 10.78
C HIS A 157 -2.66 12.13 11.56
N PRO A 158 -2.38 12.83 12.68
CA PRO A 158 -3.40 13.48 13.51
C PRO A 158 -4.35 14.42 12.75
N ARG A 159 -3.89 15.02 11.65
CA ARG A 159 -4.73 15.87 10.76
C ARG A 159 -6.00 15.16 10.27
N TYR A 160 -5.95 13.83 10.13
CA TYR A 160 -7.06 13.02 9.62
C TYR A 160 -8.00 12.50 10.73
N ALA A 161 -7.85 12.96 11.98
CA ALA A 161 -8.63 12.47 13.10
C ALA A 161 -10.16 12.57 12.90
N ALA A 162 -10.62 13.53 12.07
CA ALA A 162 -12.03 13.75 11.75
C ALA A 162 -12.40 13.38 10.30
N GLY A 163 -11.61 12.54 9.63
CA GLY A 163 -11.79 12.17 8.22
C GLY A 163 -10.72 12.77 7.31
N ALA A 164 -10.71 12.36 6.05
CA ALA A 164 -9.81 12.93 5.03
C ALA A 164 -10.64 13.61 3.94
N ALA A 165 -11.25 12.84 3.05
CA ALA A 165 -12.25 13.34 2.11
C ALA A 165 -13.55 13.73 2.82
N THR A 166 -13.87 13.13 3.96
CA THR A 166 -15.06 13.44 4.76
C THR A 166 -14.78 14.42 5.90
N ASN A 167 -13.62 15.06 5.91
CA ASN A 167 -13.27 15.98 6.99
C ASN A 167 -14.18 17.22 6.99
N PRO A 168 -14.66 17.69 8.16
CA PRO A 168 -15.41 18.94 8.25
C PRO A 168 -14.55 20.18 7.94
N ASP A 169 -13.22 20.08 8.00
CA ASP A 169 -12.27 21.12 7.60
C ASP A 169 -11.87 20.98 6.12
N PRO A 170 -12.20 21.96 5.26
CA PRO A 170 -11.86 21.91 3.83
C PRO A 170 -10.35 21.96 3.54
N GLU A 171 -9.51 22.45 4.46
CA GLU A 171 -8.06 22.42 4.26
C GLU A 171 -7.50 20.99 4.38
N VAL A 172 -8.10 20.16 5.24
CA VAL A 172 -7.73 18.74 5.36
C VAL A 172 -8.16 17.96 4.11
N PHE A 173 -9.34 18.26 3.56
CA PHE A 173 -9.77 17.72 2.25
C PHE A 173 -8.74 18.03 1.17
N ALA A 174 -8.29 19.29 1.09
CA ALA A 174 -7.32 19.72 0.09
C ALA A 174 -5.96 19.03 0.26
N TYR A 175 -5.51 18.84 1.51
CA TYR A 175 -4.29 18.08 1.80
C TYR A 175 -4.43 16.62 1.37
N ALA A 176 -5.53 15.96 1.72
CA ALA A 176 -5.80 14.57 1.35
C ALA A 176 -5.81 14.38 -0.18
N ALA A 177 -6.43 15.32 -0.90
CA ALA A 177 -6.48 15.28 -2.37
C ALA A 177 -5.07 15.41 -2.97
N ALA A 178 -4.23 16.27 -2.40
CA ALA A 178 -2.85 16.43 -2.86
C ALA A 178 -1.97 15.20 -2.54
N GLN A 179 -2.16 14.56 -1.38
CA GLN A 179 -1.47 13.32 -1.03
C GLN A 179 -1.89 12.16 -1.94
N VAL A 180 -3.19 12.02 -2.27
CA VAL A 180 -3.67 11.02 -3.23
C VAL A 180 -3.16 11.27 -4.64
N ARG A 181 -3.08 12.54 -5.08
CA ARG A 181 -2.43 12.89 -6.34
C ARG A 181 -1.00 12.34 -6.38
N ASP A 182 -0.20 12.64 -5.36
CA ASP A 182 1.21 12.25 -5.31
C ASP A 182 1.37 10.71 -5.23
N ALA A 183 0.54 10.02 -4.45
CA ALA A 183 0.55 8.55 -4.36
C ALA A 183 0.08 7.86 -5.66
N LEU A 184 -0.90 8.42 -6.36
CA LEU A 184 -1.38 7.91 -7.65
C LEU A 184 -0.34 8.14 -8.76
N GLU A 185 0.30 9.31 -8.79
CA GLU A 185 1.44 9.59 -9.69
C GLU A 185 2.60 8.62 -9.42
N ALA A 186 2.93 8.34 -8.17
CA ALA A 186 3.94 7.36 -7.77
C ALA A 186 3.56 5.93 -8.23
N THR A 187 2.31 5.54 -8.03
CA THR A 187 1.78 4.23 -8.47
C THR A 187 1.87 4.09 -9.99
N HIS A 188 1.52 5.15 -10.73
CA HIS A 188 1.61 5.17 -12.18
C HIS A 188 3.06 5.06 -12.68
N ARG A 189 4.00 5.79 -12.07
CA ARG A 189 5.43 5.74 -12.40
C ARG A 189 6.05 4.35 -12.22
N LEU A 190 5.53 3.57 -11.27
CA LEU A 190 5.96 2.20 -10.99
C LEU A 190 5.14 1.15 -11.75
N ASP A 191 4.34 1.54 -12.74
CA ASP A 191 3.47 0.63 -13.51
C ASP A 191 2.56 -0.24 -12.63
N GLY A 192 2.01 0.37 -11.56
CA GLY A 192 1.09 -0.29 -10.65
C GLY A 192 -0.19 -0.75 -11.34
N GLN A 193 -0.64 -1.96 -11.05
CA GLN A 193 -1.81 -2.51 -11.76
C GLN A 193 -3.14 -1.93 -11.28
N ASN A 194 -3.18 -1.40 -10.06
CA ASN A 194 -4.35 -0.77 -9.46
C ASN A 194 -3.92 0.37 -8.52
N TYR A 195 -4.89 1.17 -8.09
CA TYR A 195 -4.74 2.13 -7.00
C TYR A 195 -5.90 1.97 -6.02
N VAL A 196 -5.60 1.82 -4.74
CA VAL A 196 -6.59 1.50 -3.70
C VAL A 196 -6.97 2.76 -2.93
N LEU A 197 -8.24 2.83 -2.50
CA LEU A 197 -8.71 3.74 -1.48
C LEU A 197 -9.41 2.94 -0.37
N TRP A 198 -8.76 2.87 0.78
CA TRP A 198 -9.38 2.38 2.01
C TRP A 198 -9.75 3.56 2.91
N GLY A 199 -11.04 3.67 3.25
CA GLY A 199 -11.59 4.79 3.99
C GLY A 199 -11.33 4.77 5.50
N GLY A 200 -10.10 4.53 5.96
CA GLY A 200 -9.80 4.30 7.38
C GLY A 200 -10.30 5.39 8.36
N ARG A 201 -10.49 6.64 7.91
CA ARG A 201 -11.15 7.72 8.69
C ARG A 201 -12.42 8.25 8.02
N GLU A 202 -12.82 7.68 6.89
CA GLU A 202 -13.99 8.11 6.11
C GLU A 202 -15.25 7.47 6.71
N GLY A 203 -15.73 8.10 7.79
CA GLY A 203 -16.79 7.59 8.63
C GLY A 203 -17.03 8.53 9.79
N TYR A 204 -17.64 8.03 10.86
CA TYR A 204 -17.88 8.83 12.05
C TYR A 204 -17.68 8.07 13.34
N GLU A 205 -17.42 8.83 14.42
CA GLU A 205 -17.42 8.33 15.79
C GLU A 205 -18.80 8.49 16.45
N THR A 206 -19.47 9.62 16.20
CA THR A 206 -20.80 9.92 16.73
C THR A 206 -21.67 10.64 15.71
N LEU A 207 -22.93 10.23 15.58
CA LEU A 207 -23.88 10.91 14.70
C LEU A 207 -24.24 12.33 15.15
N LEU A 208 -23.97 12.68 16.42
CA LEU A 208 -24.37 13.98 16.99
C LEU A 208 -23.67 15.18 16.33
N ASN A 209 -22.48 14.98 15.77
CA ASN A 209 -21.70 16.03 15.11
C ASN A 209 -21.40 15.74 13.63
N THR A 210 -21.96 14.66 13.08
CA THR A 210 -21.71 14.21 11.71
C THR A 210 -22.85 14.61 10.79
N ARG A 211 -22.50 15.21 9.65
CA ARG A 211 -23.47 15.57 8.60
C ARG A 211 -23.36 14.56 7.47
N LEU A 212 -23.94 13.37 7.67
CA LEU A 212 -23.83 12.22 6.77
C LEU A 212 -23.99 12.57 5.29
N ARG A 213 -25.00 13.38 4.95
CA ARG A 213 -25.24 13.79 3.56
C ARG A 213 -24.10 14.62 2.99
N GLN A 214 -23.60 15.59 3.77
CA GLN A 214 -22.50 16.45 3.35
C GLN A 214 -21.22 15.63 3.15
N GLU A 215 -20.91 14.75 4.10
CA GLU A 215 -19.71 13.91 4.04
C GLU A 215 -19.78 12.91 2.87
N ALA A 216 -20.94 12.33 2.58
CA ALA A 216 -21.15 11.49 1.41
C ALA A 216 -20.96 12.28 0.09
N GLU A 217 -21.49 13.50 0.01
CA GLU A 217 -21.31 14.38 -1.16
C GLU A 217 -19.83 14.80 -1.34
N GLN A 218 -19.11 15.05 -0.24
CA GLN A 218 -17.67 15.34 -0.25
C GLN A 218 -16.85 14.13 -0.71
N LEU A 219 -17.12 12.94 -0.18
CA LEU A 219 -16.46 11.70 -0.59
C LEU A 219 -16.69 11.41 -2.08
N ALA A 220 -17.93 11.58 -2.57
CA ALA A 220 -18.24 11.41 -3.99
C ALA A 220 -17.47 12.40 -4.87
N ARG A 221 -17.36 13.67 -4.45
CA ARG A 221 -16.55 14.67 -5.14
C ARG A 221 -15.06 14.29 -5.14
N PHE A 222 -14.55 13.80 -4.01
CA PHE A 222 -13.17 13.35 -3.89
C PHE A 222 -12.86 12.20 -4.86
N LEU A 223 -13.69 11.15 -4.87
CA LEU A 223 -13.55 10.03 -5.81
C LEU A 223 -13.62 10.50 -7.27
N THR A 224 -14.53 11.42 -7.60
CA THR A 224 -14.58 12.02 -8.95
C THR A 224 -13.25 12.67 -9.33
N LEU A 225 -12.63 13.44 -8.43
CA LEU A 225 -11.32 14.07 -8.67
C LEU A 225 -10.20 13.05 -8.88
N VAL A 226 -10.23 11.94 -8.13
CA VAL A 226 -9.25 10.84 -8.29
C VAL A 226 -9.39 10.18 -9.66
N ALA A 227 -10.62 9.88 -10.09
CA ALA A 227 -10.90 9.32 -11.41
C ALA A 227 -10.51 10.28 -12.56
N GLU A 228 -10.81 11.58 -12.41
CA GLU A 228 -10.37 12.62 -13.33
C GLU A 228 -8.84 12.69 -13.42
N HIS A 229 -8.15 12.66 -12.28
CA HIS A 229 -6.70 12.73 -12.25
C HIS A 229 -6.06 11.48 -12.87
N LYS A 230 -6.54 10.28 -12.54
CA LYS A 230 -6.18 9.01 -13.19
C LYS A 230 -6.20 9.11 -14.72
N ARG A 231 -7.29 9.63 -15.27
CA ARG A 231 -7.41 9.83 -16.73
C ARG A 231 -6.42 10.87 -17.23
N SER A 232 -6.23 11.97 -16.51
CA SER A 232 -5.35 13.06 -16.92
C SER A 232 -3.88 12.65 -17.05
N ILE A 233 -3.43 11.73 -16.19
CA ILE A 233 -2.04 11.21 -16.23
C ILE A 233 -1.90 9.95 -17.09
N GLY A 234 -3.00 9.42 -17.64
CA GLY A 234 -2.98 8.21 -18.47
C GLY A 234 -2.85 6.91 -17.68
N PHE A 235 -3.18 6.89 -16.38
CA PHE A 235 -3.14 5.68 -15.58
C PHE A 235 -4.30 4.73 -15.97
N THR A 236 -3.94 3.52 -16.43
CA THR A 236 -4.89 2.52 -16.94
C THR A 236 -5.30 1.46 -15.91
N GLY A 237 -4.58 1.36 -14.79
CA GLY A 237 -4.89 0.42 -13.71
C GLY A 237 -6.26 0.66 -13.08
N ALA A 238 -6.83 -0.32 -12.39
CA ALA A 238 -8.15 -0.15 -11.76
C ALA A 238 -8.09 0.79 -10.54
N LEU A 239 -9.17 1.52 -10.27
CA LEU A 239 -9.37 2.15 -8.96
C LEU A 239 -10.20 1.22 -8.09
N LEU A 240 -9.73 0.95 -6.88
CA LEU A 240 -10.35 0.00 -5.97
C LEU A 240 -10.82 0.70 -4.69
N ILE A 241 -12.03 0.39 -4.24
CA ILE A 241 -12.52 0.74 -2.90
C ILE A 241 -12.39 -0.50 -2.04
N GLU A 242 -11.78 -0.39 -0.86
CA GLU A 242 -11.60 -1.51 0.07
C GLU A 242 -12.64 -1.43 1.21
N PRO A 243 -13.73 -2.22 1.18
CA PRO A 243 -14.78 -2.06 2.16
C PRO A 243 -14.36 -2.54 3.55
N LYS A 244 -14.74 -1.80 4.59
CA LYS A 244 -14.59 -2.20 5.99
C LYS A 244 -15.76 -1.62 6.79
N PRO A 245 -16.38 -2.37 7.72
CA PRO A 245 -17.56 -1.87 8.44
C PRO A 245 -17.27 -0.76 9.47
N GLN A 246 -16.10 -0.84 10.09
CA GLN A 246 -15.70 -0.02 11.24
C GLN A 246 -14.21 -0.27 11.56
N GLU A 247 -13.71 0.42 12.59
CA GLU A 247 -12.34 0.38 13.11
C GLU A 247 -11.31 0.99 12.13
N PRO A 248 -10.78 2.19 12.44
CA PRO A 248 -10.87 2.88 13.73
C PRO A 248 -12.13 3.73 13.95
N THR A 249 -12.98 3.92 12.94
CA THR A 249 -14.26 4.64 13.10
C THR A 249 -15.31 3.76 13.79
N LYS A 250 -16.28 4.38 14.48
CA LYS A 250 -17.47 3.67 14.97
C LYS A 250 -18.35 3.14 13.83
N HIS A 251 -18.37 3.83 12.69
CA HIS A 251 -19.00 3.38 11.44
C HIS A 251 -18.22 3.95 10.27
N GLN A 252 -17.74 3.09 9.38
CA GLN A 252 -17.09 3.49 8.12
C GLN A 252 -18.12 3.49 6.99
N TYR A 253 -18.04 4.44 6.06
CA TYR A 253 -19.07 4.63 5.04
C TYR A 253 -19.09 3.52 3.98
N ASP A 254 -17.91 3.04 3.58
CA ASP A 254 -17.66 1.89 2.72
C ASP A 254 -17.79 0.58 3.51
N TYR A 255 -18.96 0.37 4.13
CA TYR A 255 -19.19 -0.68 5.13
C TYR A 255 -18.97 -2.11 4.60
N ASP A 256 -19.54 -2.40 3.42
CA ASP A 256 -19.44 -3.66 2.71
C ASP A 256 -19.58 -3.43 1.20
N CYS A 257 -19.46 -4.49 0.40
CA CYS A 257 -19.56 -4.38 -1.06
C CYS A 257 -20.93 -3.85 -1.53
N SER A 258 -22.02 -4.11 -0.80
CA SER A 258 -23.36 -3.63 -1.15
C SER A 258 -23.49 -2.14 -0.90
N ALA A 259 -22.98 -1.64 0.22
CA ALA A 259 -22.95 -0.23 0.56
C ALA A 259 -22.10 0.56 -0.45
N VAL A 260 -20.91 0.04 -0.79
CA VAL A 260 -20.05 0.63 -1.82
C VAL A 260 -20.76 0.64 -3.18
N HIS A 261 -21.36 -0.46 -3.60
CA HIS A 261 -22.09 -0.51 -4.88
C HIS A 261 -23.22 0.54 -4.94
N GLY A 262 -24.05 0.61 -3.89
CA GLY A 262 -25.13 1.61 -3.84
C GLY A 262 -24.63 3.05 -3.80
N PHE A 263 -23.49 3.30 -3.15
CA PHE A 263 -22.85 4.62 -3.16
C PHE A 263 -22.36 4.98 -4.57
N LEU A 264 -21.63 4.07 -5.23
CA LEU A 264 -21.11 4.28 -6.56
C LEU A 264 -22.23 4.47 -7.60
N GLU A 265 -23.34 3.73 -7.49
CA GLU A 265 -24.51 3.92 -8.34
C GLU A 265 -25.15 5.30 -8.11
N ARG A 266 -25.35 5.69 -6.85
CA ARG A 266 -25.97 6.97 -6.49
C ARG A 266 -25.22 8.19 -7.02
N TYR A 267 -23.88 8.09 -7.11
CA TYR A 267 -23.01 9.20 -7.50
C TYR A 267 -22.39 9.03 -8.90
N ASP A 268 -22.88 8.08 -9.71
CA ASP A 268 -22.44 7.84 -11.09
C ASP A 268 -20.93 7.51 -11.21
N LEU A 269 -20.44 6.66 -10.31
CA LEU A 269 -19.03 6.23 -10.23
C LEU A 269 -18.82 4.74 -10.56
N MET A 270 -19.88 4.03 -10.95
CA MET A 270 -19.85 2.58 -11.25
C MET A 270 -18.88 2.20 -12.37
N GLY A 271 -18.63 3.10 -13.31
CA GLY A 271 -17.68 2.87 -14.41
C GLY A 271 -16.21 3.09 -14.03
N GLU A 272 -15.96 3.68 -12.85
CA GLU A 272 -14.62 4.15 -12.45
C GLU A 272 -13.97 3.24 -11.40
N TYR A 273 -14.78 2.63 -10.52
CA TYR A 273 -14.32 1.91 -9.35
C TYR A 273 -14.78 0.45 -9.32
N GLN A 274 -13.97 -0.39 -8.70
CA GLN A 274 -14.26 -1.78 -8.38
C GLN A 274 -14.01 -2.04 -6.89
N VAL A 275 -14.42 -3.20 -6.39
CA VAL A 275 -14.08 -3.73 -5.07
C VAL A 275 -13.26 -5.01 -5.23
#